data_AF-A0A2T2RS30-F1
#
_entry.id   AF-A0A2T2RS30-F1
#
_cell.length_a   1.000
_cell.length_b   1.000
_cell.length_c   1.000
_cell.angle_alpha   90.00
_cell.angle_beta   90.00
_cell.angle_gamma   90.00
#
_symmetry.space_group_name_H-M   'P 1'
#
loop_
_entity.id
_entity.type
_entity.pdbx_description
1 polymer ?
#
loop_
_entity_poly.entity_id
_entity_poly.type
_entity_poly.pdbx_seq_one_letter_code
_entity_poly.pdbx_strand_id
1 'polypeptide(L)'
;MLWYCPPVILAFLGFYKPLKTKPLEALTIITVFLGLLLIYSGAWWAGGWAWGPRYLLPALPGLFALTALLKKHWRNVLIALTVIGFIVNAPTMVSFYQRYYVEMNEQKISREASLWSLEHAPFRHSWYTASGQIRDALNSNLKDVVDSAGKPEKRGETLRIVSVWWWMLPAVGIPLWVGGLLALLLVGAGIGIISAGAFVK
;
A
#
# COMPACT_ATOMS: atom_id res chain seq x y z
N MET A 1 -2.87 6.49 8.29
CA MET A 1 -3.40 7.03 7.01
C MET A 1 -2.43 8.02 6.38
N LEU A 2 -2.03 9.10 7.04
CA LEU A 2 -1.15 10.13 6.45
C LEU A 2 0.22 9.58 6.01
N TRP A 3 0.80 8.63 6.76
CA TRP A 3 2.04 7.96 6.37
C TRP A 3 1.91 7.12 5.09
N TYR A 4 0.74 6.50 4.86
CA TYR A 4 0.48 5.60 3.74
C TYR A 4 -0.16 6.31 2.55
N CYS A 5 -0.78 7.47 2.75
CA CYS A 5 -1.29 8.33 1.69
C CYS A 5 -0.91 9.80 1.97
N PRO A 6 0.38 10.16 1.88
CA PRO A 6 0.85 11.52 2.14
C PRO A 6 0.15 12.62 1.32
N PRO A 7 -0.28 12.40 0.06
CA PRO A 7 -1.01 13.41 -0.71
C PRO A 7 -2.27 13.96 -0.02
N VAL A 8 -2.90 13.17 0.85
CA VAL A 8 -4.10 13.58 1.61
C VAL A 8 -3.80 14.74 2.55
N ILE A 9 -2.55 14.94 2.96
CA ILE A 9 -2.14 16.12 3.75
C ILE A 9 -2.49 17.40 2.99
N LEU A 10 -2.28 17.42 1.66
CA LEU A 10 -2.62 18.58 0.84
C LEU A 10 -4.12 18.72 0.58
N ALA A 11 -4.92 17.66 0.76
CA ALA A 11 -6.38 17.74 0.65
C ALA A 11 -6.95 18.70 1.70
N PHE A 12 -6.39 18.70 2.92
CA PHE A 12 -6.78 19.62 3.98
C PHE A 12 -6.43 21.07 3.65
N LEU A 13 -5.28 21.33 3.00
CA LEU A 13 -4.91 22.67 2.51
C LEU A 13 -5.81 23.11 1.34
N GLY A 14 -6.18 22.16 0.48
CA GLY A 14 -7.09 22.37 -0.64
C GLY A 14 -8.51 22.71 -0.22
N PHE A 15 -8.88 22.47 1.05
CA PHE A 15 -10.24 22.55 1.55
C PHE A 15 -10.80 23.98 1.66
N TYR A 16 -9.96 24.98 1.89
CA TYR A 16 -10.40 26.35 2.13
C TYR A 16 -11.14 26.98 0.94
N LYS A 17 -10.75 26.62 -0.28
CA LYS A 17 -11.33 27.17 -1.52
C LYS A 17 -12.70 26.56 -1.88
N PRO A 18 -12.88 25.22 -1.96
CA PRO A 18 -14.16 24.60 -2.27
C PRO A 18 -15.23 24.88 -1.20
N LEU A 19 -14.86 25.12 0.06
CA LEU A 19 -15.84 25.62 1.05
C LEU A 19 -16.50 26.94 0.64
N LYS A 20 -15.81 27.80 -0.12
CA LYS A 20 -16.37 29.07 -0.60
C LYS A 20 -17.10 28.94 -1.93
N THR A 21 -16.59 28.11 -2.84
CA THR A 21 -17.14 28.01 -4.20
C THR A 21 -18.20 26.91 -4.35
N LYS A 22 -18.06 25.82 -3.60
CA LYS A 22 -18.86 24.59 -3.70
C LYS A 22 -19.01 23.93 -2.31
N PRO A 23 -19.65 24.62 -1.35
CA PRO A 23 -19.69 24.20 0.05
C PRO A 23 -20.30 22.82 0.24
N LEU A 24 -21.36 22.47 -0.52
CA LEU A 24 -22.05 21.19 -0.39
C LEU A 24 -21.15 20.01 -0.77
N GLU A 25 -20.45 20.07 -1.91
CA GLU A 25 -19.51 19.02 -2.34
C GLU A 25 -18.40 18.82 -1.30
N ALA A 26 -17.85 19.92 -0.79
CA ALA A 26 -16.80 19.91 0.24
C ALA A 26 -17.29 19.29 1.56
N LEU A 27 -18.48 19.71 2.01
CA LEU A 27 -19.12 19.20 3.23
C LEU A 27 -19.48 17.73 3.11
N THR A 28 -19.92 17.25 1.95
CA THR A 28 -20.20 15.82 1.74
C THR A 28 -18.92 14.99 1.90
N ILE A 29 -17.82 15.39 1.26
CA ILE A 29 -16.54 14.66 1.35
C ILE A 29 -16.06 14.60 2.82
N ILE A 30 -16.12 15.74 3.53
CA ILE A 30 -15.73 15.78 4.95
C ILE A 30 -16.66 14.97 5.83
N THR A 31 -17.97 15.09 5.65
CA THR A 31 -18.94 14.37 6.48
C THR A 31 -18.78 12.87 6.30
N VAL A 32 -18.56 12.39 5.07
CA VAL A 32 -18.26 10.97 4.81
C VAL A 32 -16.96 10.55 5.48
N PHE A 33 -15.88 11.34 5.33
CA PHE A 33 -14.59 11.04 5.96
C PHE A 33 -14.68 11.00 7.49
N LEU A 34 -15.27 12.03 8.12
CA LEU A 34 -15.42 12.13 9.56
C LEU A 34 -16.39 11.09 10.10
N GLY A 35 -17.48 10.81 9.40
CA GLY A 35 -18.44 9.76 9.76
C GLY A 35 -17.76 8.39 9.81
N LEU A 36 -17.02 8.02 8.76
CA LEU A 36 -16.23 6.80 8.74
C LEU A 36 -15.16 6.82 9.84
N LEU A 37 -14.45 7.93 10.03
CA LEU A 37 -13.43 8.05 11.08
C LEU A 37 -14.01 7.82 12.47
N LEU A 38 -15.14 8.44 12.81
CA LEU A 38 -15.78 8.33 14.12
C LEU A 38 -16.34 6.93 14.36
N ILE A 39 -16.99 6.33 13.35
CA ILE A 39 -17.53 4.97 13.46
C ILE A 39 -16.41 3.95 13.69
N TYR A 40 -15.28 4.10 12.99
CA TYR A 40 -14.21 3.10 13.02
C TYR A 40 -13.07 3.41 14.02
N SER A 41 -13.02 4.60 14.62
CA SER A 41 -12.04 4.93 15.67
C SER A 41 -12.37 4.32 17.03
N GLY A 42 -13.65 4.19 17.38
CA GLY A 42 -14.05 3.76 18.72
C GLY A 42 -13.84 2.27 19.01
N ALA A 43 -13.94 1.41 18.00
CA ALA A 43 -14.02 -0.03 18.24
C ALA A 43 -12.69 -0.78 18.00
N TRP A 44 -11.85 -0.37 17.04
CA TRP A 44 -10.68 -1.17 16.63
C TRP A 44 -9.51 -0.36 16.04
N TRP A 45 -9.23 0.82 16.59
CA TRP A 45 -8.20 1.73 16.05
C TRP A 45 -6.78 1.14 16.06
N ALA A 46 -6.43 0.37 17.10
CA ALA A 46 -5.08 -0.12 17.35
C ALA A 46 -4.58 -1.20 16.37
N GLY A 47 -5.38 -1.57 15.35
CA GLY A 47 -4.95 -2.48 14.29
C GLY A 47 -4.82 -3.92 14.79
N GLY A 48 -5.78 -4.77 14.44
CA GLY A 48 -5.73 -6.22 14.63
C GLY A 48 -6.32 -6.89 13.39
N TRP A 49 -7.18 -7.91 13.59
CA TRP A 49 -8.01 -8.45 12.51
C TRP A 49 -9.00 -7.42 11.93
N ALA A 50 -9.37 -6.42 12.73
CA ALA A 50 -10.00 -5.21 12.25
C ALA A 50 -8.90 -4.21 11.84
N TRP A 51 -8.74 -4.00 10.54
CA TRP A 51 -7.71 -3.12 10.02
C TRP A 51 -8.16 -1.66 10.14
N GLY A 52 -8.13 -1.08 11.35
CA GLY A 52 -8.56 0.28 11.70
C GLY A 52 -8.67 1.30 10.53
N PRO A 53 -7.59 1.97 10.09
CA PRO A 53 -7.67 3.00 9.04
C PRO A 53 -8.11 2.52 7.65
N ARG A 54 -8.18 1.21 7.36
CA ARG A 54 -8.63 0.70 6.04
C ARG A 54 -10.05 1.15 5.73
N TYR A 55 -10.87 1.32 6.76
CA TYR A 55 -12.25 1.74 6.58
C TYR A 55 -12.37 3.20 6.13
N LEU A 56 -11.25 3.93 6.10
CA LEU A 56 -11.13 5.25 5.48
C LEU A 56 -10.79 5.15 3.98
N LEU A 57 -10.49 3.96 3.44
CA LEU A 57 -10.21 3.77 2.00
C LEU A 57 -11.36 4.31 1.12
N PRO A 58 -12.65 4.10 1.43
CA PRO A 58 -13.74 4.66 0.63
C PRO A 58 -13.77 6.19 0.60
N ALA A 59 -13.23 6.87 1.62
CA ALA A 59 -13.14 8.33 1.65
C ALA A 59 -11.93 8.88 0.88
N LEU A 60 -10.92 8.05 0.57
CA LEU A 60 -9.70 8.50 -0.10
C LEU A 60 -9.94 9.13 -1.47
N PRO A 61 -10.77 8.59 -2.37
CA PRO A 61 -11.01 9.21 -3.67
C PRO A 61 -11.55 10.64 -3.55
N GLY A 62 -12.49 10.87 -2.61
CA GLY A 62 -13.04 12.20 -2.34
C GLY A 62 -11.98 13.16 -1.80
N LEU A 63 -11.16 12.72 -0.83
CA LEU A 63 -10.05 13.51 -0.32
C LEU A 63 -9.01 13.82 -1.40
N PHE A 64 -8.69 12.84 -2.24
CA PHE A 64 -7.73 13.02 -3.32
C PHE A 64 -8.26 13.97 -4.40
N ALA A 65 -9.56 13.93 -4.71
CA ALA A 65 -10.20 14.86 -5.64
C ALA A 65 -10.03 16.33 -5.20
N LEU A 66 -10.00 16.61 -3.88
CA LEU A 66 -9.74 17.96 -3.37
C LEU A 66 -8.34 18.48 -3.72
N THR A 67 -7.36 17.58 -3.92
CA THR A 67 -6.01 17.99 -4.34
C THR A 67 -5.98 18.58 -5.76
N ALA A 68 -6.96 18.26 -6.61
CA ALA A 68 -7.09 18.84 -7.94
C ALA A 68 -7.39 20.35 -7.91
N LEU A 69 -7.91 20.87 -6.79
CA LEU A 69 -8.26 22.28 -6.61
C LEU A 69 -7.06 23.14 -6.15
N LEU A 70 -5.91 22.51 -5.90
CA LEU A 70 -4.70 23.20 -5.47
C LEU A 70 -4.13 24.09 -6.60
N LYS A 71 -3.50 25.20 -6.20
CA LYS A 71 -2.80 26.09 -7.12
C LYS A 71 -1.62 25.36 -7.80
N LYS A 72 -1.25 25.79 -9.01
CA LYS A 72 -0.18 25.18 -9.82
C LYS A 72 1.14 24.97 -9.05
N HIS A 73 1.51 25.88 -8.13
CA HIS A 73 2.76 25.75 -7.35
C HIS A 73 2.78 24.55 -6.39
N TRP A 74 1.62 24.00 -5.98
CA TRP A 74 1.55 22.81 -5.14
C TRP A 74 1.72 21.49 -5.91
N ARG A 75 1.74 21.52 -7.25
CA ARG A 75 1.81 20.30 -8.06
C ARG A 75 3.09 19.51 -7.81
N ASN A 76 4.24 20.19 -7.68
CA ASN A 76 5.51 19.53 -7.40
C ASN A 76 5.49 18.85 -6.02
N VAL A 77 4.87 19.50 -5.02
CA VAL A 77 4.70 18.93 -3.68
C VAL A 77 3.77 17.71 -3.73
N LEU A 78 2.66 17.78 -4.48
CA LEU A 78 1.73 16.67 -4.67
C LEU A 78 2.42 15.46 -5.33
N ILE A 79 3.24 15.70 -6.37
CA ILE A 79 4.04 14.67 -7.04
C ILE A 79 5.01 14.06 -6.03
N ALA A 80 5.79 14.88 -5.30
CA ALA A 80 6.74 14.41 -4.31
C ALA A 80 6.06 13.55 -3.23
N LEU A 81 4.94 14.00 -2.67
CA LEU A 81 4.16 13.25 -1.68
C LEU A 81 3.60 11.94 -2.25
N THR A 82 3.21 11.92 -3.52
CA THR A 82 2.72 10.71 -4.19
C THR A 82 3.85 9.70 -4.35
N VAL A 83 5.04 10.15 -4.78
CA VAL A 83 6.24 9.30 -4.89
C VAL A 83 6.67 8.77 -3.52
N ILE A 84 6.69 9.62 -2.48
CA ILE A 84 6.98 9.21 -1.11
C ILE A 84 5.96 8.16 -0.65
N GLY A 85 4.67 8.41 -0.86
CA GLY A 85 3.61 7.45 -0.55
C GLY A 85 3.80 6.12 -1.26
N PHE A 86 4.12 6.15 -2.55
CA PHE A 86 4.42 4.95 -3.32
C PHE A 86 5.60 4.17 -2.72
N ILE A 87 6.71 4.85 -2.42
CA ILE A 87 7.89 4.22 -1.80
C ILE A 87 7.52 3.61 -0.43
N VAL A 88 6.80 4.33 0.43
CA VAL A 88 6.39 3.81 1.74
C VAL A 88 5.53 2.55 1.62
N ASN A 89 4.68 2.45 0.58
CA ASN A 89 3.80 1.30 0.36
C ASN A 89 4.42 0.20 -0.50
N ALA A 90 5.51 0.45 -1.24
CA ALA A 90 6.13 -0.51 -2.13
C ALA A 90 6.44 -1.88 -1.49
N PRO A 91 6.90 -1.97 -0.22
CA PRO A 91 7.10 -3.26 0.45
C PRO A 91 5.85 -4.12 0.53
N THR A 92 4.66 -3.50 0.65
CA THR A 92 3.38 -4.22 0.75
C THR A 92 2.96 -4.88 -0.57
N MET A 93 3.57 -4.47 -1.69
CA MET A 93 3.36 -5.10 -2.99
C MET A 93 4.19 -6.38 -3.17
N VAL A 94 5.27 -6.51 -2.41
CA VAL A 94 6.26 -7.60 -2.54
C VAL A 94 6.19 -8.59 -1.39
N SER A 95 5.92 -8.08 -0.18
CA SER A 95 5.90 -8.87 1.05
C SER A 95 4.49 -9.21 1.50
N PHE A 96 4.34 -10.42 2.06
CA PHE A 96 3.09 -10.78 2.72
C PHE A 96 3.04 -10.10 4.08
N TYR A 97 1.94 -9.41 4.37
CA TYR A 97 1.72 -8.77 5.67
C TYR A 97 1.88 -9.75 6.85
N GLN A 98 1.52 -11.01 6.66
CA GLN A 98 1.68 -12.07 7.65
C GLN A 98 3.13 -12.31 8.03
N ARG A 99 4.08 -12.17 7.08
CA ARG A 99 5.49 -12.38 7.31
C ARG A 99 6.05 -11.40 8.34
N TYR A 100 5.64 -10.14 8.26
CA TYR A 100 5.97 -9.12 9.25
C TYR A 100 5.58 -9.56 10.67
N TYR A 101 4.37 -10.12 10.86
CA TYR A 101 3.94 -10.59 12.19
C TYR A 101 4.69 -11.82 12.68
N VAL A 102 5.02 -12.74 11.77
CA VAL A 102 5.82 -13.91 12.11
C VAL A 102 7.20 -13.48 12.56
N GLU A 103 7.88 -12.61 11.81
CA GLU A 103 9.22 -12.10 12.15
C GLU A 103 9.21 -11.32 13.48
N MET A 104 8.20 -10.47 13.74
CA MET A 104 8.09 -9.79 15.03
C MET A 104 7.87 -10.76 16.20
N ASN A 105 7.04 -11.78 16.00
CA ASN A 105 6.76 -12.78 17.01
C ASN A 105 7.99 -13.65 17.31
N GLU A 106 8.77 -13.99 16.29
CA GLU A 106 10.06 -14.68 16.44
C GLU A 106 11.08 -13.84 17.21
N GLN A 107 11.09 -12.53 16.96
CA GLN A 107 11.92 -11.56 17.69
C GLN A 107 11.38 -11.24 19.10
N LYS A 108 10.24 -11.82 19.49
CA LYS A 108 9.55 -11.56 20.76
C LYS A 108 9.26 -10.08 21.01
N ILE A 109 9.04 -9.31 19.93
CA ILE A 109 8.66 -7.91 20.01
C ILE A 109 7.19 -7.84 20.42
N SER A 110 6.90 -7.10 21.50
CA SER A 110 5.52 -6.93 21.94
C SER A 110 4.70 -6.11 20.94
N ARG A 111 3.39 -6.36 20.91
CA ARG A 111 2.47 -5.61 20.03
C ARG A 111 2.51 -4.12 20.36
N GLU A 112 2.60 -3.77 21.63
CA GLU A 112 2.69 -2.40 22.10
C GLU A 112 3.97 -1.73 21.59
N ALA A 113 5.11 -2.42 21.65
CA ALA A 113 6.37 -1.91 21.09
C ALA A 113 6.25 -1.69 19.58
N SER A 114 5.59 -2.57 18.84
CA SER A 114 5.37 -2.40 17.39
C SER A 114 4.48 -1.19 17.03
N LEU A 115 3.57 -0.79 17.93
CA LEU A 115 2.66 0.33 17.72
C LEU A 115 3.26 1.67 18.12
N TRP A 116 4.09 1.69 19.16
CA TRP A 116 4.56 2.93 19.80
C TRP A 116 6.06 3.19 19.65
N SER A 117 6.85 2.22 19.17
CA SER A 117 8.27 2.42 18.89
C SER A 117 8.49 2.80 17.42
N LEU A 118 9.24 3.89 17.20
CA LEU A 118 9.74 4.26 15.87
C LEU A 118 10.72 3.21 15.32
N GLU A 119 11.41 2.49 16.20
CA GLU A 119 12.37 1.45 15.80
C GLU A 119 11.67 0.25 15.16
N HIS A 120 10.54 -0.16 15.74
CA HIS A 120 9.72 -1.28 15.28
C HIS A 120 8.52 -0.83 14.44
N ALA A 121 8.53 0.41 13.96
CA ALA A 121 7.42 0.94 13.19
C ALA A 121 7.21 0.11 11.90
N PRO A 122 5.96 -0.21 11.54
CA PRO A 122 5.66 -1.08 10.40
C PRO A 122 6.31 -0.62 9.09
N PHE A 123 6.34 0.70 8.82
CA PHE A 123 6.92 1.21 7.57
C PHE A 123 8.43 0.97 7.45
N ARG A 124 9.17 0.92 8.57
CA ARG A 124 10.62 0.64 8.58
C ARG A 124 10.86 -0.86 8.45
N HIS A 125 10.17 -1.66 9.24
CA HIS A 125 10.35 -3.11 9.23
C HIS A 125 9.86 -3.75 7.92
N SER A 126 8.80 -3.21 7.31
CA SER A 126 8.27 -3.75 6.04
C SER A 126 9.32 -3.77 4.94
N TRP A 127 10.18 -2.76 4.85
CA TRP A 127 11.30 -2.76 3.90
C TRP A 127 12.31 -3.87 4.17
N TYR A 128 12.66 -4.06 5.45
CA TYR A 128 13.54 -5.15 5.87
C TYR A 128 12.93 -6.51 5.51
N THR A 129 11.69 -6.77 5.94
CA THR A 129 10.94 -7.99 5.63
C THR A 129 10.83 -8.22 4.12
N ALA A 130 10.50 -7.20 3.32
CA ALA A 130 10.41 -7.33 1.87
C ALA A 130 11.75 -7.66 1.22
N SER A 131 12.84 -7.02 1.66
CA SER A 131 14.18 -7.33 1.15
C SER A 131 14.62 -8.76 1.51
N GLY A 132 14.32 -9.20 2.74
CA GLY A 132 14.55 -10.58 3.18
C GLY A 132 13.72 -11.58 2.38
N GLN A 133 12.46 -11.27 2.13
CA GLN A 133 11.55 -12.10 1.34
C GLN A 133 11.98 -12.22 -0.11
N ILE A 134 12.46 -11.13 -0.74
CA ILE A 134 13.05 -11.20 -2.09
C ILE A 134 14.28 -12.11 -2.09
N ARG A 135 15.18 -11.94 -1.11
CA ARG A 135 16.39 -12.77 -1.01
C ARG A 135 16.06 -14.24 -0.80
N ASP A 136 15.10 -14.56 0.06
CA ASP A 136 14.67 -15.93 0.30
C ASP A 136 13.99 -16.51 -0.94
N ALA A 137 13.18 -15.71 -1.62
CA ALA A 137 12.50 -16.11 -2.84
C ALA A 137 13.51 -16.45 -3.95
N LEU A 138 14.56 -15.64 -4.12
CA LEU A 138 15.63 -15.90 -5.10
C LEU A 138 16.44 -17.17 -4.80
N ASN A 139 16.51 -17.59 -3.53
CA ASN A 139 17.25 -18.78 -3.10
C ASN A 139 16.36 -20.01 -2.92
N SER A 140 15.05 -19.90 -3.16
CA SER A 140 14.10 -21.01 -2.99
C SER A 140 13.68 -21.59 -4.34
N ASN A 141 13.51 -22.91 -4.37
CA ASN A 141 12.92 -23.58 -5.52
C ASN A 141 11.40 -23.49 -5.42
N LEU A 142 10.79 -22.77 -6.35
CA LEU A 142 9.35 -22.53 -6.35
C LEU A 142 8.53 -23.83 -6.38
N LYS A 143 9.05 -24.89 -7.03
CA LYS A 143 8.37 -26.19 -7.09
C LYS A 143 8.20 -26.77 -5.69
N ASP A 144 9.23 -26.71 -4.86
CA ASP A 144 9.21 -27.23 -3.50
C ASP A 144 8.18 -26.48 -2.63
N VAL A 145 8.04 -25.17 -2.85
CA VAL A 145 7.02 -24.34 -2.17
C VAL A 145 5.61 -24.76 -2.59
N VAL A 146 5.38 -24.98 -3.89
CA VAL A 146 4.09 -25.43 -4.43
C VAL A 146 3.75 -26.85 -3.97
N ASP A 147 4.74 -27.75 -3.96
CA ASP A 147 4.58 -29.13 -3.49
C ASP A 147 4.35 -29.21 -1.98
N SER A 148 4.72 -28.17 -1.24
CA SER A 148 4.48 -28.01 0.19
C SER A 148 3.15 -27.31 0.49
N ALA A 149 2.49 -26.71 -0.50
CA ALA A 149 1.22 -26.03 -0.31
C ALA A 149 0.14 -27.02 0.17
N GLY A 150 -0.52 -26.68 1.29
CA GLY A 150 -1.55 -27.52 1.90
C GLY A 150 -1.04 -28.60 2.86
N LYS A 151 0.28 -28.76 3.03
CA LYS A 151 0.86 -29.60 4.08
C LYS A 151 1.00 -28.80 5.38
N PRO A 152 0.91 -29.43 6.57
CA PRO A 152 1.16 -28.75 7.83
C PRO A 152 2.61 -28.26 7.87
N GLU A 153 2.77 -26.94 7.78
CA GLU A 153 4.08 -26.33 7.63
C GLU A 153 4.87 -26.23 8.93
N LYS A 154 6.19 -26.36 8.79
CA LYS A 154 7.13 -25.84 9.78
C LYS A 154 7.19 -24.32 9.61
N ARG A 155 6.42 -23.60 10.43
CA ARG A 155 6.42 -22.13 10.65
C ARG A 155 7.05 -21.29 9.52
N GLY A 156 6.22 -20.79 8.59
CA GLY A 156 6.55 -19.63 7.75
C GLY A 156 7.30 -19.93 6.46
N GLU A 157 7.49 -21.19 6.08
CA GLU A 157 8.13 -21.57 4.80
C GLU A 157 7.34 -21.05 3.58
N THR A 158 6.00 -21.06 3.62
CA THR A 158 5.12 -20.49 2.58
C THR A 158 5.25 -18.98 2.44
N LEU A 159 5.79 -18.29 3.45
CA LEU A 159 5.99 -16.85 3.42
C LEU A 159 7.34 -16.46 2.79
N ARG A 160 8.09 -17.44 2.26
CA ARG A 160 9.36 -17.21 1.54
C ARG A 160 9.18 -16.86 0.06
N ILE A 161 7.98 -16.96 -0.49
CA ILE A 161 7.65 -16.46 -1.83
C ILE A 161 7.21 -15.00 -1.78
N VAL A 162 7.47 -14.20 -2.82
CA VAL A 162 6.97 -12.81 -2.90
C VAL A 162 5.50 -12.77 -3.32
N SER A 163 4.77 -11.73 -2.90
CA SER A 163 3.35 -11.51 -3.22
C SER A 163 3.13 -10.94 -4.63
N VAL A 164 3.94 -11.36 -5.60
CA VAL A 164 3.87 -10.91 -6.98
C VAL A 164 3.35 -12.05 -7.84
N TRP A 165 2.21 -11.86 -8.50
CA TRP A 165 1.50 -12.93 -9.20
C TRP A 165 2.37 -13.69 -10.19
N TRP A 166 3.23 -12.98 -10.94
CA TRP A 166 4.07 -13.61 -11.95
C TRP A 166 5.26 -14.37 -11.37
N TRP A 167 5.55 -14.21 -10.08
CA TRP A 167 6.52 -15.03 -9.38
C TRP A 167 6.13 -16.50 -9.35
N MET A 168 4.82 -16.80 -9.46
CA MET A 168 4.29 -18.15 -9.49
C MET A 168 4.38 -18.83 -10.87
N LEU A 169 4.76 -18.11 -11.93
CA LEU A 169 4.80 -18.65 -13.30
C LEU A 169 5.67 -19.91 -13.47
N PRO A 170 6.85 -20.04 -12.82
CA PRO A 170 7.65 -21.25 -12.95
C PRO A 170 6.96 -22.51 -12.40
N ALA A 171 5.94 -22.37 -11.55
CA ALA A 171 5.16 -23.50 -11.05
C ALA A 171 4.43 -24.24 -12.18
N VAL A 172 4.09 -23.53 -13.26
CA VAL A 172 3.45 -24.07 -14.47
C VAL A 172 4.42 -24.17 -15.65
N GLY A 173 5.73 -24.09 -15.39
CA GLY A 173 6.77 -24.21 -16.42
C GLY A 173 7.03 -22.94 -17.24
N ILE A 174 6.45 -21.79 -16.86
CA ILE A 174 6.68 -20.51 -17.55
C ILE A 174 7.84 -19.77 -16.89
N PRO A 175 8.87 -19.33 -17.64
CA PRO A 175 10.00 -18.59 -17.06
C PRO A 175 9.59 -17.24 -16.44
N LEU A 176 10.25 -16.84 -15.34
CA LEU A 176 9.98 -15.57 -14.63
C LEU A 176 10.07 -14.33 -15.52
N TRP A 177 11.01 -14.31 -16.48
CA TRP A 177 11.24 -13.15 -17.35
C TRP A 177 10.02 -12.85 -18.24
N VAL A 178 9.19 -13.85 -18.56
CA VAL A 178 7.95 -13.65 -19.32
C VAL A 178 6.97 -12.80 -18.53
N GLY A 179 6.83 -13.08 -17.23
CA GLY A 179 6.02 -12.29 -16.31
C GLY A 179 6.51 -10.86 -16.15
N GLY A 180 7.83 -10.70 -16.01
CA GLY A 180 8.47 -9.38 -15.97
C GLY A 180 8.22 -8.58 -17.26
N LEU A 181 8.35 -9.21 -18.43
CA LEU A 181 8.05 -8.58 -19.72
C LEU A 181 6.58 -8.16 -19.81
N LEU A 182 5.64 -9.03 -19.41
CA LEU A 182 4.21 -8.68 -19.42
C LEU A 182 3.91 -7.50 -18.48
N ALA A 183 4.51 -7.48 -17.29
CA ALA A 183 4.36 -6.36 -16.37
C ALA A 183 4.89 -5.05 -16.97
N LEU A 184 6.05 -5.08 -17.64
CA LEU A 184 6.61 -3.91 -18.34
C LEU A 184 5.72 -3.44 -19.49
N LEU A 185 5.16 -4.36 -20.27
CA LEU A 185 4.22 -4.04 -21.35
C LEU A 185 2.95 -3.37 -20.80
N LEU A 186 2.40 -3.88 -19.70
CA LEU A 186 1.22 -3.29 -19.05
C LEU A 186 1.50 -1.89 -18.49
N VAL A 187 2.66 -1.67 -17.89
CA VAL A 187 3.09 -0.35 -17.43
C VAL A 187 3.25 0.60 -18.63
N GLY A 188 3.92 0.16 -19.69
CA GLY A 188 4.09 0.94 -20.92
C GLY A 188 2.76 1.31 -21.57
N ALA A 189 1.81 0.36 -21.64
CA ALA A 189 0.47 0.60 -22.14
C ALA A 189 -0.29 1.63 -21.29
N GLY A 190 -0.21 1.51 -19.96
CA GLY A 190 -0.81 2.48 -19.03
C GLY A 190 -0.25 3.90 -19.22
N ILE A 191 1.07 4.03 -19.34
CA ILE A 191 1.72 5.32 -19.65
C ILE A 191 1.26 5.86 -21.00
N GLY A 192 1.15 4.99 -22.01
CA GLY A 192 0.67 5.35 -23.35
C GLY A 192 -0.76 5.90 -23.32
N ILE A 193 -1.68 5.22 -22.64
CA ILE A 193 -3.08 5.64 -22.50
C ILE A 193 -3.18 6.99 -21.77
N ILE A 194 -2.46 7.15 -20.65
CA ILE A 194 -2.46 8.41 -19.88
C ILE A 194 -1.91 9.56 -20.73
N SER A 195 -0.83 9.31 -21.47
CA SER A 195 -0.21 10.31 -22.34
C SER A 195 -1.17 10.69 -23.46
N ALA A 196 -1.74 9.72 -24.18
CA ALA A 196 -2.70 9.97 -25.26
C ALA A 196 -3.94 10.75 -24.78
N GLY A 197 -4.52 10.38 -23.64
CA GLY A 197 -5.67 11.08 -23.06
C GLY A 197 -5.36 12.52 -22.61
N ALA A 198 -4.11 12.82 -22.25
CA ALA A 198 -3.68 14.19 -21.92
C ALA A 198 -3.55 15.10 -23.16
N PHE A 199 -3.44 14.53 -24.36
CA PHE A 199 -3.34 15.26 -25.63
C PHE A 199 -4.67 15.43 -26.36
N VAL A 200 -5.74 14.74 -25.95
CA VAL A 200 -7.10 15.00 -26.44
C VAL A 200 -7.65 16.20 -25.65
N LYS A 201 -7.45 17.39 -26.19
CA LYS A 201 -8.06 18.65 -25.74
C LYS A 201 -8.98 19.20 -26.83
#